data_AF-A0A482VC22-F1
#
_entry.id   AF-A0A482VC22-F1
#
_cell.length_a   1.000
_cell.length_b   1.000
_cell.length_c   1.000
_cell.angle_alpha   90.00
_cell.angle_beta   90.00
_cell.angle_gamma   90.00
#
_symmetry.space_group_name_H-M   'P 1'
#
loop_
_entity.id
_entity.type
_entity.pdbx_description
1 polymer ?
#
loop_
_entity_poly.entity_id
_entity_poly.type
_entity_poly.pdbx_seq_one_letter_code
_entity_poly.pdbx_strand_id
1 'polypeptide(L)'
;TGRIGSDKNADLIIGIFSLFFTILIASPFVTLAAHFRNIKFLLIFFGTVFAVSFIIVFTPLGFPYTGNKSSPAPQRYWIIHTNRVFHNESGFEVRRDSGYFLLNMDRNSPNQVKSYVKELARARSLEDDCKNHLMCGLPIVHSKMAEIM
;
A
#
# COMPACT_ATOMS: atom_id res chain seq x y z
N THR A 1 -2.60 -3.32 0.26
CA THR A 1 -2.35 -2.36 1.36
C THR A 1 -3.54 -1.47 1.68
N GLY A 2 -4.29 -0.95 0.69
CA GLY A 2 -5.32 0.10 0.89
C GLY A 2 -6.57 -0.18 1.76
N ARG A 3 -6.63 -1.23 2.57
CA ARG A 3 -7.69 -1.42 3.59
C ARG A 3 -7.19 -1.87 4.96
N ILE A 4 -5.92 -2.26 5.07
CA ILE A 4 -5.30 -2.78 6.29
C ILE A 4 -4.41 -1.71 6.97
N GLY A 5 -4.26 -0.54 6.33
CA GLY A 5 -3.37 0.53 6.79
C GLY A 5 -1.93 0.34 6.32
N SER A 6 -1.06 1.32 6.63
CA SER A 6 0.36 1.30 6.26
C SER A 6 1.25 0.47 7.19
N ASP A 7 0.76 0.16 8.40
CA ASP A 7 1.55 -0.50 9.45
C ASP A 7 1.93 -1.95 9.08
N LYS A 8 0.96 -2.72 8.56
CA LYS A 8 1.20 -4.11 8.14
C LYS A 8 1.65 -4.23 6.69
N ASN A 9 2.60 -5.13 6.45
CA ASN A 9 3.11 -5.40 5.11
C ASN A 9 2.22 -6.42 4.37
N ALA A 10 1.22 -5.92 3.63
CA ALA A 10 0.32 -6.78 2.84
C ALA A 10 1.06 -7.60 1.77
N ASP A 11 2.21 -7.13 1.29
CA ASP A 11 3.00 -7.84 0.28
C ASP A 11 3.56 -9.16 0.82
N LEU A 12 3.91 -9.22 2.11
CA LEU A 12 4.31 -10.47 2.76
C LEU A 12 3.15 -11.46 2.85
N ILE A 13 1.95 -10.98 3.19
CA ILE A 13 0.76 -11.82 3.29
C ILE A 13 0.44 -12.43 1.92
N ILE A 14 0.38 -11.59 0.88
CA ILE A 14 0.15 -12.04 -0.49
C ILE A 14 1.27 -12.98 -0.95
N GLY A 15 2.53 -12.68 -0.62
CA GLY A 15 3.68 -13.52 -0.92
C GLY A 15 3.58 -14.91 -0.30
N ILE A 16 3.17 -15.02 0.97
CA ILE A 16 2.98 -16.30 1.66
C ILE A 16 1.85 -17.12 1.00
N PHE A 17 0.70 -16.50 0.73
CA PHE A 17 -0.40 -17.17 0.03
C PHE A 17 0.02 -17.62 -1.36
N SER A 18 0.71 -16.75 -2.11
CA SER A 18 1.23 -17.07 -3.43
C SER A 18 2.20 -18.24 -3.38
N LEU A 19 3.12 -18.28 -2.42
CA LEU A 19 4.05 -19.39 -2.23
C LEU A 19 3.30 -20.70 -1.94
N PHE A 20 2.34 -20.66 -1.01
CA PHE A 20 1.53 -21.82 -0.65
C PHE A 20 0.77 -22.39 -1.85
N PHE A 21 0.05 -21.56 -2.59
CA PHE A 21 -0.67 -21.99 -3.79
C PHE A 21 0.28 -22.47 -4.90
N THR A 22 1.44 -21.81 -5.06
CA THR A 22 2.44 -22.23 -6.04
C THR A 22 2.96 -23.63 -5.74
N ILE A 23 3.21 -23.97 -4.46
CA ILE A 23 3.65 -25.32 -4.06
C ILE A 23 2.56 -26.37 -4.37
N LEU A 24 1.30 -26.07 -4.03
CA LEU A 24 0.18 -26.98 -4.30
C LEU A 24 0.00 -27.24 -5.79
N ILE A 25 0.09 -26.18 -6.60
CA ILE A 25 -0.02 -26.27 -8.06
C ILE A 25 1.21 -26.97 -8.65
N ALA A 26 2.42 -26.70 -8.14
CA ALA A 26 3.68 -27.27 -8.62
C ALA A 26 3.83 -28.77 -8.31
N SER A 27 3.22 -29.25 -7.22
CA SER A 27 3.31 -30.66 -6.78
C SER A 27 3.03 -31.70 -7.90
N PRO A 28 1.90 -31.63 -8.65
CA PRO A 28 1.63 -32.54 -9.75
C PRO A 28 2.55 -32.37 -10.97
N PHE A 29 3.30 -31.27 -11.11
CA PHE A 29 4.25 -31.12 -12.21
C PHE A 29 5.48 -32.01 -12.04
N VAL A 30 5.84 -32.38 -10.80
CA VAL A 30 6.96 -33.29 -10.52
C VAL A 30 6.66 -34.70 -11.02
N THR A 31 5.43 -35.19 -10.81
CA THR A 31 5.01 -36.50 -11.31
C THR A 31 4.89 -36.49 -12.84
N LEU A 32 4.40 -35.39 -13.42
CA LEU A 32 4.35 -35.20 -14.86
C LEU A 32 5.75 -35.23 -15.50
N ALA A 33 6.72 -34.55 -14.87
CA ALA A 33 8.11 -34.51 -15.33
C ALA A 33 8.77 -35.90 -15.37
N ALA A 34 8.39 -36.80 -14.44
CA ALA A 34 8.89 -38.18 -14.43
C ALA A 34 8.35 -39.04 -15.58
N HIS A 35 7.23 -38.66 -16.21
CA HIS A 35 6.65 -39.38 -17.35
C HIS A 35 7.14 -38.84 -18.71
N PHE A 36 7.78 -37.67 -18.75
CA PHE A 36 8.33 -37.14 -19.99
C PHE A 36 9.63 -37.84 -20.37
N ARG A 37 9.68 -38.37 -21.59
CA ARG A 37 10.87 -38.96 -22.19
C ARG A 37 12.06 -37.98 -22.26
N ASN A 38 11.80 -36.67 -22.33
CA ASN A 38 12.79 -35.59 -22.40
C ASN A 38 12.40 -34.37 -21.55
N ILE A 39 12.80 -34.33 -20.26
CA ILE A 39 12.54 -33.22 -19.32
C ILE A 39 13.14 -31.87 -19.76
N LYS A 40 14.13 -31.89 -20.66
CA LYS A 40 14.84 -30.69 -21.15
C LYS A 40 13.89 -29.64 -21.74
N PHE A 41 12.89 -30.06 -22.51
CA PHE A 41 11.93 -29.13 -23.11
C PHE A 41 11.06 -28.44 -22.06
N LEU A 42 10.65 -29.17 -21.03
CA LEU A 42 9.87 -28.65 -19.91
C LEU A 42 10.68 -27.59 -19.14
N LEU A 43 11.94 -27.88 -18.83
CA LEU A 43 12.83 -26.96 -18.12
C LEU A 43 13.13 -25.69 -18.93
N ILE A 44 13.35 -25.81 -20.24
CA ILE A 44 13.55 -24.66 -21.12
C ILE A 44 12.29 -23.79 -21.15
N PHE A 45 11.11 -24.39 -21.26
CA PHE A 45 9.85 -23.65 -21.26
C PHE A 45 9.63 -22.89 -19.94
N PHE A 46 9.73 -23.55 -18.78
CA PHE A 46 9.57 -22.86 -17.49
C PHE A 46 10.67 -21.83 -17.24
N GLY A 47 11.92 -22.13 -17.61
CA GLY A 47 13.03 -21.21 -17.48
C GLY A 47 12.86 -19.94 -18.32
N THR A 48 12.35 -20.07 -19.56
CA THR A 48 12.07 -18.91 -20.42
C THR A 48 10.92 -18.07 -19.87
N VAL A 49 9.82 -18.69 -19.43
CA VAL A 49 8.70 -17.97 -18.79
C VAL A 49 9.16 -17.24 -17.53
N PHE A 50 9.98 -17.90 -16.69
CA PHE A 50 10.55 -17.29 -15.49
C PHE A 50 11.45 -16.09 -15.83
N ALA A 51 12.37 -16.24 -16.78
CA ALA A 51 13.27 -15.17 -17.18
C ALA A 51 12.52 -13.94 -17.71
N VAL A 52 11.51 -14.15 -18.57
CA VAL A 52 10.66 -13.06 -19.08
C VAL A 52 9.91 -12.37 -17.96
N SER A 53 9.28 -13.15 -17.07
CA SER A 53 8.54 -12.61 -15.93
C SER A 53 9.44 -11.82 -14.98
N PHE A 54 10.64 -12.33 -14.71
CA PHE A 54 11.65 -11.68 -13.88
C PHE A 54 12.07 -10.33 -14.46
N ILE A 55 12.35 -10.28 -15.77
CA ILE A 55 12.68 -9.02 -16.46
C ILE A 55 11.52 -8.03 -16.33
N ILE A 56 10.28 -8.45 -16.54
CA ILE A 56 9.10 -7.57 -16.46
C ILE A 56 8.99 -6.92 -15.07
N VAL A 57 9.25 -7.66 -13.99
CA VAL A 57 9.16 -7.15 -12.60
C VAL A 57 10.13 -5.99 -12.33
N PHE A 58 11.30 -5.97 -12.98
CA PHE A 58 12.27 -4.87 -12.85
C PHE A 58 12.05 -3.73 -13.85
N THR A 59 11.02 -3.83 -14.69
CA THR A 59 10.70 -2.79 -15.67
C THR A 59 9.42 -2.05 -15.28
N PRO A 60 9.22 -0.81 -15.77
CA PRO A 60 7.98 -0.06 -15.57
C PRO A 60 6.73 -0.78 -16.10
N LEU A 61 6.89 -1.78 -16.98
CA LEU A 61 5.79 -2.57 -17.53
C LEU A 61 5.07 -3.42 -16.47
N GLY A 62 5.79 -3.87 -15.45
CA GLY A 62 5.22 -4.63 -14.34
C GLY A 62 4.56 -3.75 -13.27
N PHE A 63 4.77 -2.43 -13.30
CA PHE A 63 4.27 -1.53 -12.27
C PHE A 63 2.89 -0.97 -12.66
N PRO A 64 1.90 -0.97 -11.76
CA PRO A 64 0.54 -0.54 -12.07
C PRO A 64 0.38 0.98 -12.23
N TYR A 65 1.43 1.76 -11.93
CA TYR A 65 1.41 3.22 -12.00
C TYR A 65 2.39 3.72 -13.06
N THR A 66 1.96 4.68 -13.88
CA THR A 66 2.78 5.30 -14.92
C THR A 66 2.54 6.79 -15.05
N GLY A 67 3.63 7.54 -15.22
CA GLY A 67 3.63 8.98 -15.53
C GLY A 67 3.62 9.29 -17.04
N ASN A 68 3.41 8.29 -17.90
CA ASN A 68 3.39 8.50 -19.35
C ASN A 68 2.21 9.41 -19.75
N LYS A 69 2.48 10.45 -20.54
CA LYS A 69 1.47 11.42 -20.99
C LYS A 69 0.43 10.80 -21.92
N SER A 70 0.79 9.79 -22.70
CA SER A 70 -0.11 9.16 -23.67
C SER A 70 -1.11 8.18 -23.04
N SER A 71 -0.76 7.61 -21.89
CA SER A 71 -1.59 6.66 -21.15
C SER A 71 -1.23 6.72 -19.65
N PRO A 72 -1.67 7.77 -18.92
CA PRO A 72 -1.31 7.94 -17.53
C PRO A 72 -2.07 6.96 -16.62
N ALA A 73 -1.38 6.37 -15.64
CA ALA A 73 -1.99 5.59 -14.56
C ALA A 73 -1.51 6.16 -13.22
N PRO A 74 -2.20 7.19 -12.67
CA PRO A 74 -1.74 7.90 -11.50
C PRO A 74 -1.96 7.08 -10.22
N GLN A 75 -0.99 7.15 -9.30
CA GLN A 75 -1.17 6.71 -7.93
C GLN A 75 -2.02 7.73 -7.16
N ARG A 76 -2.96 7.25 -6.31
CA ARG A 76 -3.89 8.09 -5.56
C ARG A 76 -3.45 8.22 -4.10
N TYR A 77 -3.50 9.44 -3.58
CA TYR A 77 -3.23 9.77 -2.18
C TYR A 77 -4.41 10.53 -1.58
N TRP A 78 -4.68 10.29 -0.31
CA TRP A 78 -5.75 10.93 0.44
C TRP A 78 -5.19 12.12 1.20
N ILE A 79 -5.25 13.30 0.59
CA ILE A 79 -4.85 14.57 1.20
C ILE A 79 -6.11 15.40 1.40
N ILE A 80 -6.41 15.73 2.66
CA ILE A 80 -7.64 16.41 3.05
C ILE A 80 -7.27 17.70 3.77
N HIS A 81 -7.85 18.82 3.37
CA HIS A 81 -7.75 20.05 4.12
C HIS A 81 -8.66 19.97 5.35
N THR A 82 -8.10 20.21 6.54
CA THR A 82 -8.80 20.12 7.82
C THR A 82 -8.80 21.47 8.51
N ASN A 83 -9.91 21.77 9.18
CA ASN A 83 -10.04 22.89 10.12
C ASN A 83 -10.72 22.32 11.37
N ARG A 84 -10.00 22.29 12.49
CA ARG A 84 -10.43 21.64 13.73
C ARG A 84 -10.57 22.69 14.83
N VAL A 85 -11.67 22.62 15.56
CA VAL A 85 -11.92 23.43 16.76
C VAL A 85 -12.22 22.46 17.90
N PHE A 86 -11.44 22.55 18.96
CA PHE A 86 -11.52 21.69 20.14
C PHE A 86 -12.14 22.48 21.29
N HIS A 87 -13.16 21.91 21.91
CA HIS A 87 -13.87 22.49 23.04
C HIS A 87 -13.62 21.67 24.31
N ASN A 88 -13.60 22.32 25.47
CA ASN A 88 -13.60 21.64 26.76
C ASN A 88 -15.02 21.16 27.15
N GLU A 89 -15.13 20.48 28.28
CA GLU A 89 -16.40 20.02 28.85
C GLU A 89 -17.38 21.16 29.13
N SER A 90 -16.88 22.37 29.39
CA SER A 90 -17.68 23.58 29.59
C SER A 90 -18.09 24.29 28.28
N GLY A 91 -17.69 23.76 27.12
CA GLY A 91 -17.98 24.32 25.79
C GLY A 91 -17.03 25.44 25.33
N PHE A 92 -16.07 25.86 26.15
CA PHE A 92 -15.08 26.87 25.76
C PHE A 92 -14.06 26.29 24.77
N GLU A 93 -13.70 27.10 23.76
CA GLU A 93 -12.66 26.75 22.79
C GLU A 93 -11.29 26.70 23.46
N VAL A 94 -10.65 25.53 23.41
CA VAL A 94 -9.31 25.28 23.98
C VAL A 94 -8.23 25.39 22.91
N ARG A 95 -8.53 24.92 21.70
CA ARG A 95 -7.56 24.83 20.61
C ARG A 95 -8.26 24.92 19.27
N ARG A 96 -7.67 25.64 18.32
CA ARG A 96 -8.08 25.66 16.92
C ARG A 96 -6.87 25.51 16.03
N ASP A 97 -6.97 24.64 15.04
CA ASP A 97 -5.93 24.44 14.05
C ASP A 97 -6.52 24.20 12.65
N SER A 98 -5.67 24.41 11.64
CA SER A 98 -6.01 24.10 10.26
C SER A 98 -4.76 23.62 9.53
N GLY A 99 -4.95 22.78 8.51
CA GLY A 99 -3.83 22.25 7.74
C GLY A 99 -4.25 21.16 6.77
N TYR A 100 -3.26 20.38 6.33
CA TYR A 100 -3.47 19.23 5.48
C TYR A 100 -3.22 17.95 6.25
N PHE A 101 -4.18 17.03 6.17
CA PHE A 101 -4.07 15.69 6.68
C PHE A 101 -3.79 14.72 5.53
N LEU A 102 -2.69 13.98 5.60
CA LEU A 102 -2.38 12.88 4.69
C LEU A 102 -2.75 11.56 5.37
N LEU A 103 -3.71 10.84 4.79
CA LEU A 103 -4.03 9.49 5.23
C LEU A 103 -3.12 8.47 4.54
N ASN A 104 -2.34 7.74 5.34
CA ASN A 104 -1.33 6.83 4.84
C ASN A 104 -1.91 5.44 4.51
N MET A 105 -2.30 5.23 3.26
CA MET A 105 -2.93 3.98 2.80
C MET A 105 -1.93 2.97 2.20
N ASP A 106 -0.69 3.40 1.99
CA ASP A 106 0.37 2.62 1.36
C ASP A 106 1.59 2.60 2.29
N ARG A 107 2.21 1.43 2.46
CA ARG A 107 3.37 1.26 3.34
C ARG A 107 4.57 2.11 2.91
N ASN A 108 4.71 2.38 1.61
CA ASN A 108 5.80 3.17 1.05
C ASN A 108 5.50 4.68 1.09
N SER A 109 4.25 5.07 1.35
CA SER A 109 3.90 6.43 1.74
C SER A 109 4.25 6.62 3.24
N PRO A 110 4.70 7.80 3.68
CA PRO A 110 4.78 9.06 2.94
C PRO A 110 6.05 9.23 2.08
N ASN A 111 6.99 8.28 2.06
CA ASN A 111 8.30 8.48 1.42
C ASN A 111 8.20 8.79 -0.08
N GLN A 112 7.29 8.13 -0.80
CA GLN A 112 7.03 8.42 -2.22
C GLN A 112 6.41 9.80 -2.47
N VAL A 113 5.68 10.35 -1.48
CA VAL A 113 4.96 11.63 -1.62
C VAL A 113 5.81 12.81 -1.18
N LYS A 114 6.78 12.60 -0.29
CA LYS A 114 7.65 13.66 0.26
C LYS A 114 8.36 14.49 -0.81
N SER A 115 8.70 13.91 -1.96
CA SER A 115 9.34 14.62 -3.08
C SER A 115 8.38 15.58 -3.80
N TYR A 116 7.07 15.29 -3.78
CA TYR A 116 6.04 16.06 -4.47
C TYR A 116 5.35 17.08 -3.55
N VAL A 117 5.15 16.73 -2.26
CA VAL A 117 4.49 17.58 -1.27
C VAL A 117 5.51 17.95 -0.18
N LYS A 118 6.19 19.08 -0.38
CA LYS A 118 7.30 19.54 0.50
C LYS A 118 6.81 19.87 1.91
N GLU A 119 5.54 20.23 2.06
CA GLU A 119 4.88 20.52 3.32
C GLU A 119 4.84 19.32 4.27
N LEU A 120 4.94 18.09 3.74
CA LEU A 120 5.04 16.87 4.54
C LEU A 120 6.26 16.85 5.47
N ALA A 121 7.33 17.60 5.16
CA ALA A 121 8.47 17.72 6.04
C ALA A 121 8.13 18.37 7.39
N ARG A 122 7.03 19.13 7.46
CA ARG A 122 6.51 19.78 8.68
C ARG A 122 5.32 19.02 9.29
N ALA A 123 5.02 17.82 8.79
CA ALA A 123 3.92 17.02 9.29
C ALA A 123 4.12 16.65 10.77
N ARG A 124 3.03 16.62 11.52
CA ARG A 124 3.00 16.22 12.93
C ARG A 124 2.26 14.90 13.08
N SER A 125 2.68 14.08 14.03
CA SER A 125 1.92 12.88 14.41
C SER A 125 0.60 13.29 15.06
N LEU A 126 -0.44 12.51 14.84
CA LEU A 126 -1.76 12.67 15.46
C LEU A 126 -1.98 11.72 16.65
N GLU A 127 -0.95 10.98 17.07
CA GLU A 127 -1.08 9.94 18.10
C GLU A 127 -1.68 10.48 19.42
N ASP A 128 -1.25 11.66 19.86
CA ASP A 128 -1.81 12.30 21.06
C ASP A 128 -3.25 12.79 20.85
N ASP A 129 -3.58 13.27 19.65
CA ASP A 129 -4.94 13.66 19.30
C ASP A 129 -5.86 12.44 19.27
N CYS A 130 -5.37 11.29 18.77
CA CYS A 130 -6.09 10.01 18.75
C CYS A 130 -6.36 9.43 20.13
N LYS A 131 -5.48 9.65 21.11
CA LYS A 131 -5.67 9.21 22.50
C LYS A 131 -6.71 10.05 23.24
N ASN A 132 -6.77 11.35 22.95
CA ASN A 132 -7.56 12.31 23.73
C ASN A 132 -8.90 12.70 23.08
N HIS A 133 -9.05 12.50 21.76
CA HIS A 133 -10.22 12.93 21.02
C HIS A 133 -10.79 11.79 20.18
N LEU A 134 -12.13 11.72 20.13
CA LEU A 134 -12.83 10.81 19.22
C LEU A 134 -12.36 11.05 17.78
N MET A 135 -12.09 9.96 17.05
CA MET A 135 -11.64 10.02 15.65
C MET A 135 -10.39 10.89 15.45
N CYS A 136 -9.51 10.99 16.45
CA CYS A 136 -8.31 11.85 16.43
C CYS A 136 -8.61 13.34 16.20
N GLY A 137 -9.86 13.78 16.42
CA GLY A 137 -10.34 15.12 16.08
C GLY A 137 -10.40 15.40 14.57
N LEU A 138 -10.36 14.37 13.71
CA LEU A 138 -10.38 14.54 12.26
C LEU A 138 -11.79 14.36 11.66
N PRO A 139 -12.11 15.06 10.55
CA PRO A 139 -13.37 14.88 9.82
C PRO A 139 -13.32 13.64 8.92
N ILE A 140 -13.21 12.45 9.53
CA ILE A 140 -13.16 11.19 8.81
C ILE A 140 -14.56 10.62 8.59
N VAL A 141 -14.82 10.17 7.36
CA VAL A 141 -16.14 9.68 6.93
C VAL A 141 -16.47 8.26 7.44
N HIS A 142 -15.47 7.50 7.86
CA HIS A 142 -15.65 6.10 8.25
C HIS A 142 -14.77 5.74 9.45
N SER A 143 -15.34 5.04 10.44
CA SER A 143 -14.62 4.63 11.67
C SER A 143 -13.37 3.78 11.39
N LYS A 144 -13.44 2.92 10.38
CA LYS A 144 -12.27 2.13 9.90
C LYS A 144 -11.08 2.99 9.44
N MET A 145 -11.29 4.25 9.06
CA MET A 145 -10.18 5.14 8.75
C MET A 145 -9.42 5.57 10.01
N ALA A 146 -10.07 5.63 11.17
CA ALA A 146 -9.39 5.89 12.44
C ALA A 146 -8.51 4.72 12.89
N GLU A 147 -8.93 3.48 12.58
CA GLU A 147 -8.23 2.26 13.00
C GLU A 147 -6.91 2.03 12.25
N ILE A 148 -6.73 2.67 11.09
CA ILE A 148 -5.54 2.55 10.23
C ILE A 148 -4.57 3.73 10.37
N MET A 149 -4.84 4.66 11.31
CA MET A 149 -3.98 5.82 11.61
C MET A 149 -2.94 5.50 12.67
#